data_AF-A0A4S5CS09-F1
#
_entry.id   AF-A0A4S5CS09-F1
#
_cell.length_a   1.000
_cell.length_b   1.000
_cell.length_c   1.000
_cell.angle_alpha   90.00
_cell.angle_beta   90.00
_cell.angle_gamma   90.00
#
_symmetry.space_group_name_H-M   'P 1'
#
loop_
_entity.id
_entity.type
_entity.pdbx_description
1 polymer ?
#
loop_
_entity_poly.entity_id
_entity_poly.type
_entity_poly.pdbx_seq_one_letter_code
_entity_poly.pdbx_strand_id
1 'polypeptide(L)'
;MAAILNVRAVVGRYRLSPEFRDALLVLFDQHVAEIHSTTRISKRALSIKTQEYRATAICKAFVELREGGFALQTPWSLKTKHVEYLVDRWVKDQQSGGTIENKLTYLRALAQWLGKANLVGTLGDYVDRRDAGLERSYVATEDKSWAANGVDAVAKIEEIAKTCPYTAVQLKMQAAFGLRVEESFMLRPAEAVRDPRMLAVTRGTKGGRPREVPIERKIVILEEAARLINGVTGSTIPAGRTLKQWRDWYYYVLAKHGVTKSGIGVTSHGLRHEYLQALYEQVAEVPAPIKGSPARPDPAAHEDAKRRVVEAAGHSRPSKANAYLSTFARQSELKKPLPSVAETKAALEAAAGNKSHAAAALGISRQALYRLLASPSPSQ
;
A
#
# COMPACT_ATOMS: atom_id res chain seq x y z
N MET A 1 9.62 29.79 3.23
CA MET A 1 10.69 28.78 3.02
C MET A 1 10.04 27.42 2.84
N ALA A 2 10.47 26.63 1.86
CA ALA A 2 10.02 25.24 1.73
C ALA A 2 10.46 24.45 2.97
N ALA A 3 9.61 23.60 3.54
CA ALA A 3 10.00 22.75 4.66
C ALA A 3 11.15 21.83 4.22
N ILE A 4 12.24 21.80 4.99
CA ILE A 4 13.43 20.96 4.75
C ILE A 4 13.40 19.80 5.75
N LEU A 5 13.80 18.60 5.30
CA LEU A 5 13.91 17.45 6.19
C LEU A 5 15.06 17.69 7.17
N ASN A 6 14.81 17.54 8.47
CA ASN A 6 15.88 17.48 9.46
C ASN A 6 16.57 16.10 9.39
N VAL A 7 17.54 15.96 8.48
CA VAL A 7 18.27 14.69 8.28
C VAL A 7 19.07 14.28 9.51
N ARG A 8 19.59 15.24 10.28
CA ARG A 8 20.31 14.99 11.55
C ARG A 8 19.42 14.26 12.55
N ALA A 9 18.16 14.69 12.70
CA ALA A 9 17.19 14.02 13.55
C ALA A 9 16.77 12.63 13.06
N VAL A 10 16.97 12.31 11.77
CA VAL A 10 16.74 10.95 11.23
C VAL A 10 17.94 10.06 11.51
N VAL A 11 19.16 10.49 11.13
CA VAL A 11 20.37 9.70 11.29
C VAL A 11 20.69 9.47 12.77
N GLY A 12 20.47 10.47 13.63
CA GLY A 12 20.70 10.37 15.08
C GLY A 12 19.85 9.31 15.80
N ARG A 13 18.82 8.73 15.15
CA ARG A 13 18.04 7.60 15.70
C ARG A 13 18.80 6.27 15.63
N TYR A 14 19.91 6.21 14.88
CA TYR A 14 20.64 4.98 14.60
C TYR A 14 22.04 5.00 15.22
N ARG A 15 22.46 3.85 15.78
CA ARG A 15 23.78 3.68 16.42
C ARG A 15 24.88 3.41 15.38
N LEU A 16 25.21 4.43 14.59
CA LEU A 16 26.32 4.43 13.62
C LEU A 16 27.57 5.08 14.25
N SER A 17 28.78 4.74 13.77
CA SER A 17 29.99 5.44 14.24
C SER A 17 29.94 6.92 13.84
N PRO A 18 30.63 7.82 14.57
CA PRO A 18 30.63 9.25 14.25
C PRO A 18 31.02 9.53 12.80
N GLU A 19 32.08 8.89 12.30
CA GLU A 19 32.60 9.09 10.94
C GLU A 19 31.59 8.62 9.89
N PHE A 20 30.93 7.48 10.14
CA PHE A 20 29.91 6.94 9.26
C PHE A 20 28.66 7.82 9.23
N ARG A 21 28.25 8.31 10.40
CA ARG A 21 27.13 9.23 10.55
C ARG A 21 27.38 10.50 9.74
N ASP A 22 28.57 11.10 9.89
CA ASP A 22 28.90 12.37 9.25
C ASP A 22 28.96 12.20 7.72
N ALA A 23 29.51 11.08 7.26
CA ALA A 23 29.46 10.66 5.85
C ALA A 23 28.02 10.55 5.29
N LEU A 24 27.08 9.95 6.04
CA LEU A 24 25.67 9.89 5.63
C LEU A 24 25.01 11.27 5.63
N LEU A 25 25.34 12.14 6.58
CA LEU A 25 24.78 13.49 6.66
C LEU A 25 25.15 14.30 5.41
N VAL A 26 26.41 14.22 4.96
CA VAL A 26 26.85 14.86 3.71
C VAL A 26 26.02 14.36 2.52
N LEU A 27 25.87 13.05 2.37
CA LEU A 27 25.08 12.46 1.27
C LEU A 27 23.61 12.88 1.33
N PHE A 28 23.01 12.92 2.53
CA PHE A 28 21.60 13.25 2.67
C PHE A 28 21.33 14.75 2.50
N ASP A 29 22.18 15.62 3.05
CA ASP A 29 22.04 17.09 2.89
C ASP A 29 22.10 17.47 1.40
N GLN A 30 22.91 16.77 0.59
CA GLN A 30 23.04 17.04 -0.84
C GLN A 30 21.92 16.38 -1.67
N HIS A 31 21.62 15.10 -1.42
CA HIS A 31 20.94 14.30 -2.43
C HIS A 31 19.58 13.71 -2.01
N VAL A 32 19.19 13.77 -0.74
CA VAL A 32 18.00 13.04 -0.26
C VAL A 32 16.71 13.46 -0.97
N ALA A 33 16.64 14.71 -1.42
CA ALA A 33 15.50 15.30 -2.12
C ALA A 33 15.42 14.96 -3.62
N GLU A 34 16.51 14.45 -4.21
CA GLU A 34 16.65 14.21 -5.64
C GLU A 34 15.73 13.09 -6.15
N ILE A 35 15.40 13.19 -7.43
CA ILE A 35 14.54 12.25 -8.14
C ILE A 35 15.40 11.24 -8.89
N HIS A 36 15.23 9.96 -8.58
CA HIS A 36 15.95 8.85 -9.24
C HIS A 36 15.11 8.10 -10.25
N SER A 37 13.78 8.30 -10.23
CA SER A 37 12.88 7.61 -11.15
C SER A 37 12.93 8.24 -12.54
N THR A 38 13.33 7.45 -13.54
CA THR A 38 13.31 7.84 -14.96
C THR A 38 11.90 7.95 -15.53
N THR A 39 10.93 7.28 -14.92
CA THR A 39 9.51 7.27 -15.35
C THR A 39 8.66 8.38 -14.73
N ARG A 40 9.22 9.18 -13.82
CA ARG A 40 8.46 10.20 -13.10
C ARG A 40 8.31 11.45 -13.97
N ILE A 41 7.07 11.85 -14.22
CA ILE A 41 6.72 13.04 -15.02
C ILE A 41 6.96 14.35 -14.23
N SER A 42 6.68 14.35 -12.92
CA SER A 42 6.83 15.55 -12.08
C SER A 42 8.29 15.88 -11.81
N LYS A 43 8.72 17.10 -12.16
CA LYS A 43 10.03 17.67 -11.83
C LYS A 43 10.19 18.16 -10.38
N ARG A 44 9.10 18.21 -9.59
CA ARG A 44 9.16 18.63 -8.18
C ARG A 44 10.01 17.68 -7.35
N ALA A 45 10.82 18.22 -6.44
CA ALA A 45 11.57 17.46 -5.45
C ALA A 45 10.68 16.45 -4.71
N LEU A 46 11.29 15.40 -4.16
CA LEU A 46 10.55 14.43 -3.37
C LEU A 46 9.89 15.09 -2.16
N SER A 47 8.67 14.65 -1.83
CA SER A 47 8.03 15.09 -0.58
C SER A 47 8.89 14.71 0.62
N ILE A 48 8.90 15.54 1.66
CA ILE A 48 9.65 15.32 2.91
C ILE A 48 9.42 13.93 3.49
N LYS A 49 8.19 13.42 3.43
CA LYS A 49 7.85 12.05 3.84
C LYS A 49 8.64 10.97 3.08
N THR A 50 8.80 11.13 1.76
CA THR A 50 9.56 10.20 0.92
C THR A 50 11.06 10.31 1.20
N GLN A 51 11.55 11.54 1.45
CA GLN A 51 12.93 11.77 1.88
C GLN A 51 13.20 11.07 3.22
N GLU A 52 12.31 11.20 4.20
CA GLU A 52 12.42 10.54 5.51
C GLU A 52 12.42 9.02 5.36
N TYR A 53 11.54 8.44 4.54
CA TYR A 53 11.54 6.99 4.27
C TYR A 53 12.85 6.51 3.64
N ARG A 54 13.38 7.28 2.67
CA ARG A 54 14.66 6.96 2.03
C ARG A 54 15.81 6.97 3.04
N ALA A 55 15.97 8.06 3.79
CA ALA A 55 17.03 8.20 4.79
C ALA A 55 16.93 7.12 5.88
N THR A 56 15.71 6.88 6.38
CA THR A 56 15.41 5.83 7.37
C THR A 56 15.80 4.44 6.86
N ALA A 57 15.39 4.09 5.64
CA ALA A 57 15.68 2.78 5.06
C ALA A 57 17.18 2.57 4.83
N ILE A 58 17.90 3.61 4.38
CA ILE A 58 19.35 3.56 4.19
C ILE A 58 20.08 3.38 5.52
N CYS A 59 19.76 4.18 6.55
CA CYS A 59 20.36 4.02 7.87
C CYS A 59 20.09 2.63 8.44
N LYS A 60 18.84 2.15 8.33
CA LYS A 60 18.46 0.82 8.81
C LYS A 60 19.23 -0.29 8.09
N ALA A 61 19.42 -0.18 6.77
CA ALA A 61 20.21 -1.15 6.01
C ALA A 61 21.67 -1.25 6.51
N PHE A 62 22.30 -0.14 6.89
CA PHE A 62 23.65 -0.17 7.45
C PHE A 62 23.70 -0.75 8.87
N VAL A 63 22.67 -0.52 9.68
CA VAL A 63 22.53 -1.20 10.98
C VAL A 63 22.35 -2.70 10.78
N GLU A 64 21.48 -3.11 9.85
CA GLU A 64 21.24 -4.52 9.52
C GLU A 64 22.50 -5.21 8.98
N LEU A 65 23.34 -4.50 8.22
CA LEU A 65 24.65 -4.99 7.78
C LEU A 65 25.61 -5.21 8.95
N ARG A 66 25.67 -4.27 9.89
CA ARG A 66 26.54 -4.38 11.08
C ARG A 66 26.13 -5.55 11.96
N GLU A 67 24.84 -5.76 12.16
CA GLU A 67 24.28 -6.94 12.86
C GLU A 67 24.65 -8.25 12.15
N GLY A 68 24.81 -8.21 10.84
CA GLY A 68 25.30 -9.32 10.01
C GLY A 68 26.82 -9.51 9.98
N GLY A 69 27.57 -8.78 10.80
CA GLY A 69 29.04 -8.83 10.82
C GLY A 69 29.74 -7.93 9.81
N PHE A 70 29.00 -7.14 9.02
CA PHE A 70 29.58 -6.18 8.08
C PHE A 70 29.77 -4.80 8.74
N ALA A 71 30.92 -4.60 9.39
CA ALA A 71 31.30 -3.33 10.01
C ALA A 71 31.92 -2.34 9.01
N LEU A 72 31.11 -1.85 8.06
CA LEU A 72 31.56 -0.85 7.09
C LEU A 72 31.96 0.44 7.82
N GLN A 73 33.16 0.96 7.52
CA GLN A 73 33.66 2.22 8.09
C GLN A 73 33.09 3.45 7.37
N THR A 74 32.58 3.27 6.15
CA THR A 74 32.03 4.36 5.34
C THR A 74 30.93 3.86 4.38
N PRO A 75 29.91 4.67 4.05
CA PRO A 75 28.91 4.32 3.03
C PRO A 75 29.53 3.92 1.68
N TRP A 76 30.68 4.51 1.34
CA TRP A 76 31.43 4.20 0.12
C TRP A 76 32.00 2.77 0.09
N SER A 77 32.02 2.05 1.22
CA SER A 77 32.41 0.63 1.26
C SER A 77 31.28 -0.33 0.85
N LEU A 78 30.10 0.17 0.47
CA LEU A 78 29.01 -0.68 -0.02
C LEU A 78 29.43 -1.44 -1.30
N LYS A 79 29.18 -2.76 -1.32
CA LYS A 79 29.56 -3.72 -2.36
C LYS A 79 28.37 -4.67 -2.62
N THR A 80 28.36 -5.36 -3.76
CA THR A 80 27.27 -6.26 -4.17
C THR A 80 26.94 -7.30 -3.10
N LYS A 81 27.97 -7.94 -2.49
CA LYS A 81 27.80 -8.90 -1.39
C LYS A 81 27.01 -8.39 -0.18
N HIS A 82 27.06 -7.09 0.09
CA HIS A 82 26.30 -6.48 1.19
C HIS A 82 24.81 -6.40 0.83
N VAL A 83 24.50 -6.11 -0.42
CA VAL A 83 23.12 -6.07 -0.92
C VAL A 83 22.53 -7.48 -0.97
N GLU A 84 23.31 -8.47 -1.42
CA GLU A 84 22.94 -9.89 -1.39
C GLU A 84 22.59 -10.35 0.03
N TYR A 85 23.46 -10.07 1.00
CA TYR A 85 23.20 -10.37 2.41
C TYR A 85 21.90 -9.73 2.92
N LEU A 86 21.68 -8.44 2.61
CA LEU A 86 20.48 -7.74 3.03
C LEU A 86 19.21 -8.35 2.44
N VAL A 87 19.24 -8.72 1.15
CA VAL A 87 18.09 -9.37 0.51
C VAL A 87 17.83 -10.74 1.13
N ASP A 88 18.85 -11.58 1.29
CA ASP A 88 18.73 -12.89 1.95
C ASP A 88 18.12 -12.76 3.35
N ARG A 89 18.64 -11.82 4.15
CA ARG A 89 18.08 -11.50 5.47
C ARG A 89 16.62 -11.08 5.39
N TRP A 90 16.25 -10.16 4.51
CA TRP A 90 14.86 -9.69 4.42
C TRP A 90 13.88 -10.76 3.95
N VAL A 91 14.34 -11.69 3.10
CA VAL A 91 13.57 -12.86 2.69
C VAL A 91 13.38 -13.83 3.86
N LYS A 92 14.44 -14.11 4.64
CA LYS A 92 14.37 -14.92 5.87
C LYS A 92 13.46 -14.30 6.93
N ASP A 93 13.46 -12.96 7.03
CA ASP A 93 12.55 -12.19 7.88
C ASP A 93 11.10 -12.15 7.35
N GLN A 94 10.80 -12.88 6.25
CA GLN A 94 9.48 -12.97 5.61
C GLN A 94 8.90 -11.60 5.22
N GLN A 95 9.76 -10.64 4.87
CA GLN A 95 9.30 -9.35 4.38
C GLN A 95 8.66 -9.50 2.99
N SER A 96 7.56 -8.79 2.75
CA SER A 96 6.88 -8.84 1.46
C SER A 96 7.79 -8.36 0.32
N GLY A 97 7.61 -8.91 -0.90
CA GLY A 97 8.36 -8.50 -2.08
C GLY A 97 8.30 -6.99 -2.34
N GLY A 98 7.13 -6.36 -2.12
CA GLY A 98 6.99 -4.91 -2.25
C GLY A 98 7.79 -4.10 -1.21
N THR A 99 7.99 -4.63 -0.01
CA THR A 99 8.85 -4.01 1.02
C THR A 99 10.31 -4.07 0.58
N ILE A 100 10.76 -5.24 0.12
CA ILE A 100 12.13 -5.45 -0.33
C ILE A 100 12.44 -4.58 -1.56
N GLU A 101 11.56 -4.56 -2.56
CA GLU A 101 11.68 -3.71 -3.75
C GLU A 101 11.82 -2.22 -3.41
N ASN A 102 11.08 -1.74 -2.39
CA ASN A 102 11.20 -0.37 -1.91
C ASN A 102 12.57 -0.11 -1.26
N LYS A 103 13.05 -1.02 -0.40
CA LYS A 103 14.39 -0.90 0.21
C LYS A 103 15.48 -0.89 -0.86
N LEU A 104 15.43 -1.80 -1.84
CA LEU A 104 16.33 -1.83 -3.00
C LEU A 104 16.26 -0.54 -3.81
N THR A 105 15.09 0.09 -3.93
CA THR A 105 14.94 1.38 -4.60
C THR A 105 15.67 2.50 -3.88
N TYR A 106 15.66 2.51 -2.55
CA TYR A 106 16.44 3.47 -1.76
C TYR A 106 17.94 3.18 -1.80
N LEU A 107 18.34 1.91 -1.81
CA LEU A 107 19.74 1.52 -1.99
C LEU A 107 20.26 1.85 -3.39
N ARG A 108 19.45 1.73 -4.46
CA ARG A 108 19.81 2.22 -5.80
C ARG A 108 20.05 3.72 -5.82
N ALA A 109 19.21 4.50 -5.11
CA ALA A 109 19.42 5.93 -4.97
C ALA A 109 20.76 6.25 -4.29
N LEU A 110 21.07 5.57 -3.18
CA LEU A 110 22.36 5.67 -2.51
C LEU A 110 23.52 5.28 -3.44
N ALA A 111 23.41 4.15 -4.14
CA ALA A 111 24.44 3.67 -5.03
C ALA A 111 24.76 4.68 -6.14
N GLN A 112 23.75 5.38 -6.66
CA GLN A 112 23.94 6.47 -7.61
C GLN A 112 24.73 7.64 -7.00
N TRP A 113 24.41 8.06 -5.77
CA TRP A 113 25.15 9.13 -5.06
C TRP A 113 26.61 8.77 -4.80
N LEU A 114 26.88 7.47 -4.61
CA LEU A 114 28.24 6.95 -4.42
C LEU A 114 29.02 6.76 -5.73
N GLY A 115 28.44 7.08 -6.89
CA GLY A 115 29.06 6.83 -8.20
C GLY A 115 29.07 5.35 -8.64
N LYS A 116 28.20 4.52 -8.04
CA LYS A 116 28.13 3.06 -8.25
C LYS A 116 26.78 2.63 -8.82
N ALA A 117 26.34 3.23 -9.93
CA ALA A 117 24.97 3.09 -10.45
C ALA A 117 24.51 1.64 -10.68
N ASN A 118 25.42 0.72 -11.01
CA ASN A 118 25.11 -0.69 -11.30
C ASN A 118 25.25 -1.63 -10.08
N LEU A 119 25.44 -1.08 -8.88
CA LEU A 119 25.71 -1.87 -7.66
C LEU A 119 24.49 -2.67 -7.16
N VAL A 120 23.29 -2.14 -7.36
CA VAL A 120 22.05 -2.66 -6.77
C VAL A 120 21.10 -3.06 -7.90
N GLY A 121 20.86 -4.36 -8.02
CA GLY A 121 19.95 -4.95 -8.98
C GLY A 121 18.47 -4.83 -8.61
N THR A 122 17.66 -5.55 -9.38
CA THR A 122 16.26 -5.84 -9.10
C THR A 122 16.16 -7.00 -8.11
N LEU A 123 14.98 -7.18 -7.49
CA LEU A 123 14.78 -8.31 -6.58
C LEU A 123 15.01 -9.67 -7.25
N GLY A 124 14.68 -9.79 -8.55
CA GLY A 124 14.88 -11.02 -9.31
C GLY A 124 16.34 -11.39 -9.54
N ASP A 125 17.27 -10.43 -9.41
CA ASP A 125 18.70 -10.69 -9.57
C ASP A 125 19.30 -11.41 -8.34
N TYR A 126 18.57 -11.42 -7.21
CA TYR A 126 19.03 -11.96 -5.93
C TYR A 126 18.28 -13.22 -5.49
N VAL A 127 17.04 -13.40 -5.92
CA VAL A 127 16.18 -14.53 -5.51
C VAL A 127 15.14 -14.81 -6.58
N ASP A 128 14.82 -16.09 -6.79
CA ASP A 128 13.65 -16.45 -7.57
C ASP A 128 12.39 -15.98 -6.83
N ARG A 129 11.73 -14.97 -7.40
CA ARG A 129 10.58 -14.31 -6.78
C ARG A 129 9.38 -15.22 -6.66
N ARG A 130 9.21 -16.15 -7.58
CA ARG A 130 8.05 -17.05 -7.58
C ARG A 130 8.24 -18.08 -6.48
N ASP A 131 9.41 -18.72 -6.43
CA ASP A 131 9.73 -19.75 -5.45
C ASP A 131 9.79 -19.18 -4.02
N ALA A 132 10.16 -17.91 -3.86
CA ALA A 132 10.14 -17.22 -2.58
C ALA A 132 8.79 -16.55 -2.22
N GLY A 133 7.77 -16.63 -3.09
CA GLY A 133 6.47 -15.98 -2.84
C GLY A 133 6.52 -14.44 -2.80
N LEU A 134 7.47 -13.84 -3.52
CA LEU A 134 7.75 -12.40 -3.57
C LEU A 134 7.21 -11.70 -4.84
N GLU A 135 6.43 -12.42 -5.65
CA GLU A 135 5.68 -11.82 -6.76
C GLU A 135 4.63 -10.85 -6.23
N ARG A 136 4.53 -9.69 -6.89
CA ARG A 136 3.58 -8.64 -6.50
C ARG A 136 2.41 -8.61 -7.46
N SER A 137 1.22 -8.93 -6.96
CA SER A 137 -0.03 -8.64 -7.68
C SER A 137 -0.47 -7.18 -7.43
N TYR A 138 -0.87 -6.50 -8.50
CA TYR A 138 -1.55 -5.20 -8.45
C TYR A 138 -3.07 -5.34 -8.64
N VAL A 139 -3.57 -6.56 -8.77
CA VAL A 139 -4.98 -6.91 -8.86
C VAL A 139 -5.42 -7.45 -7.51
N ALA A 140 -6.51 -6.90 -6.96
CA ALA A 140 -7.05 -7.36 -5.68
C ALA A 140 -7.42 -8.85 -5.76
N THR A 141 -7.02 -9.63 -4.75
CA THR A 141 -7.37 -11.05 -4.64
C THR A 141 -8.43 -11.30 -3.57
N GLU A 142 -8.54 -10.41 -2.61
CA GLU A 142 -9.46 -10.48 -1.48
C GLU A 142 -10.23 -9.18 -1.36
N ASP A 143 -11.51 -9.26 -0.98
CA ASP A 143 -12.31 -8.09 -0.70
C ASP A 143 -11.99 -7.51 0.68
N LYS A 144 -11.52 -6.26 0.69
CA LYS A 144 -11.10 -5.53 1.89
C LYS A 144 -12.18 -4.56 2.38
N SER A 145 -13.35 -4.54 1.75
CA SER A 145 -14.50 -3.75 2.21
C SER A 145 -14.93 -4.21 3.60
N TRP A 146 -15.51 -3.30 4.39
CA TRP A 146 -16.00 -3.64 5.73
C TRP A 146 -17.18 -4.60 5.66
N ALA A 147 -18.13 -4.33 4.75
CA ALA A 147 -19.27 -5.19 4.50
C ALA A 147 -18.87 -6.64 4.15
N ALA A 148 -17.86 -6.83 3.28
CA ALA A 148 -17.38 -8.16 2.91
C ALA A 148 -16.71 -8.94 4.06
N ASN A 149 -16.29 -8.23 5.12
CA ASN A 149 -15.72 -8.80 6.33
C ASN A 149 -16.72 -8.82 7.49
N GLY A 150 -18.03 -8.65 7.21
CA GLY A 150 -19.10 -8.73 8.21
C GLY A 150 -19.14 -7.57 9.21
N VAL A 151 -18.49 -6.44 8.89
CA VAL A 151 -18.44 -5.27 9.77
C VAL A 151 -19.49 -4.26 9.34
N ASP A 152 -20.46 -3.99 10.21
CA ASP A 152 -21.37 -2.85 10.07
C ASP A 152 -20.59 -1.54 10.31
N ALA A 153 -20.32 -0.82 9.22
CA ALA A 153 -19.56 0.41 9.27
C ALA A 153 -20.27 1.52 10.04
N VAL A 154 -21.60 1.63 9.95
CA VAL A 154 -22.35 2.68 10.64
C VAL A 154 -22.28 2.45 12.14
N ALA A 155 -22.65 1.24 12.59
CA ALA A 155 -22.62 0.90 14.01
C ALA A 155 -21.23 1.02 14.62
N LYS A 156 -20.19 0.53 13.92
CA LYS A 156 -18.80 0.59 14.40
C LYS A 156 -18.27 2.03 14.45
N ILE A 157 -18.62 2.89 13.49
CA ILE A 157 -18.20 4.29 13.51
C ILE A 157 -18.90 5.05 14.65
N GLU A 158 -20.18 4.79 14.92
CA GLU A 158 -20.89 5.38 16.06
C GLU A 158 -20.33 4.92 17.41
N GLU A 159 -19.90 3.66 17.52
CA GLU A 159 -19.14 3.19 18.69
C GLU A 159 -17.82 3.97 18.87
N ILE A 160 -17.05 4.16 17.78
CA ILE A 160 -15.80 4.93 17.81
C ILE A 160 -16.07 6.40 18.16
N ALA A 161 -17.22 6.96 17.76
CA ALA A 161 -17.58 8.35 18.03
C ALA A 161 -17.66 8.65 19.53
N LYS A 162 -18.05 7.65 20.34
CA LYS A 162 -18.06 7.72 21.82
C LYS A 162 -16.65 7.90 22.40
N THR A 163 -15.61 7.37 21.75
CA THR A 163 -14.20 7.55 22.15
C THR A 163 -13.60 8.81 21.54
N CYS A 164 -13.84 9.05 20.25
CA CYS A 164 -13.24 10.18 19.54
C CYS A 164 -14.11 10.62 18.35
N PRO A 165 -14.88 11.72 18.48
CA PRO A 165 -15.75 12.20 17.42
C PRO A 165 -14.98 12.64 16.15
N TYR A 166 -13.76 13.16 16.31
CA TYR A 166 -12.88 13.51 15.19
C TYR A 166 -12.47 12.29 14.36
N THR A 167 -12.12 11.17 15.01
CA THR A 167 -11.81 9.93 14.30
C THR A 167 -13.05 9.39 13.59
N ALA A 168 -14.21 9.42 14.25
CA ALA A 168 -15.47 8.97 13.65
C ALA A 168 -15.85 9.79 12.41
N VAL A 169 -15.84 11.13 12.45
CA VAL A 169 -16.19 11.94 11.28
C VAL A 169 -15.21 11.72 10.12
N GLN A 170 -13.94 11.47 10.41
CA GLN A 170 -12.93 11.12 9.40
C GLN A 170 -13.19 9.76 8.77
N LEU A 171 -13.69 8.77 9.53
CA LEU A 171 -14.16 7.49 9.00
C LEU A 171 -15.43 7.67 8.15
N LYS A 172 -16.39 8.48 8.60
CA LYS A 172 -17.61 8.81 7.83
C LYS A 172 -17.24 9.41 6.47
N MET A 173 -16.30 10.35 6.43
CA MET A 173 -15.83 10.93 5.15
C MET A 173 -15.10 9.91 4.26
N GLN A 174 -14.37 8.95 4.83
CA GLN A 174 -13.75 7.86 4.07
C GLN A 174 -14.80 6.92 3.47
N ALA A 175 -15.86 6.61 4.21
CA ALA A 175 -16.98 5.79 3.71
C ALA A 175 -17.80 6.52 2.64
N ALA A 176 -18.10 7.80 2.86
CA ALA A 176 -19.01 8.57 2.01
C ALA A 176 -18.41 9.01 0.67
N PHE A 177 -17.14 9.42 0.68
CA PHE A 177 -16.45 10.04 -0.46
C PHE A 177 -15.18 9.28 -0.88
N GLY A 178 -14.97 8.10 -0.28
CA GLY A 178 -13.78 7.30 -0.53
C GLY A 178 -12.49 8.02 -0.17
N LEU A 179 -12.45 8.98 0.76
CA LEU A 179 -11.22 9.74 1.05
C LEU A 179 -10.07 8.83 1.50
N ARG A 180 -8.83 9.25 1.26
CA ARG A 180 -7.67 8.67 1.98
C ARG A 180 -7.65 9.22 3.41
N VAL A 181 -6.99 8.51 4.31
CA VAL A 181 -6.78 8.95 5.70
C VAL A 181 -6.24 10.39 5.77
N GLU A 182 -5.15 10.68 5.06
CA GLU A 182 -4.57 12.04 5.05
C GLU A 182 -5.48 13.08 4.38
N GLU A 183 -6.24 12.69 3.35
CA GLU A 183 -7.24 13.57 2.72
C GLU A 183 -8.36 13.90 3.71
N SER A 184 -8.83 12.91 4.49
CA SER A 184 -9.86 13.11 5.51
C SER A 184 -9.40 14.04 6.63
N PHE A 185 -8.13 13.93 7.05
CA PHE A 185 -7.55 14.79 8.10
C PHE A 185 -7.41 16.23 7.61
N MET A 186 -6.86 16.40 6.41
CA MET A 186 -6.52 17.71 5.88
C MET A 186 -7.68 18.40 5.16
N LEU A 187 -8.84 17.74 5.05
CA LEU A 187 -10.03 18.31 4.43
C LEU A 187 -10.43 19.58 5.18
N ARG A 188 -10.72 20.64 4.43
CA ARG A 188 -11.27 21.89 4.93
C ARG A 188 -12.68 22.04 4.37
N PRO A 189 -13.74 21.63 5.07
CA PRO A 189 -15.10 21.57 4.53
C PRO A 189 -15.55 22.86 3.83
N ALA A 190 -15.34 24.01 4.47
CA ALA A 190 -15.72 25.32 3.90
C ALA A 190 -14.97 25.67 2.59
N GLU A 191 -13.73 25.21 2.41
CA GLU A 191 -12.97 25.44 1.16
C GLU A 191 -13.27 24.38 0.10
N ALA A 192 -13.67 23.17 0.53
CA ALA A 192 -13.81 21.98 -0.31
C ALA A 192 -15.19 21.88 -0.98
N VAL A 193 -16.22 22.47 -0.37
CA VAL A 193 -17.59 22.53 -0.91
C VAL A 193 -17.80 23.89 -1.58
N ARG A 194 -17.21 24.07 -2.77
CA ARG A 194 -17.43 25.28 -3.59
C ARG A 194 -18.60 25.13 -4.54
N ASP A 195 -18.89 23.89 -4.92
CA ASP A 195 -20.03 23.46 -5.71
C ASP A 195 -20.87 22.51 -4.83
N PRO A 196 -22.20 22.71 -4.68
CA PRO A 196 -23.05 21.79 -3.93
C PRO A 196 -23.05 20.36 -4.47
N ARG A 197 -22.60 20.13 -5.71
CA ARG A 197 -22.56 18.80 -6.35
C ARG A 197 -21.24 18.07 -6.15
N MET A 198 -20.12 18.80 -6.04
CA MET A 198 -18.77 18.22 -6.11
C MET A 198 -17.90 18.66 -4.93
N LEU A 199 -17.27 17.68 -4.27
CA LEU A 199 -16.29 17.86 -3.21
C LEU A 199 -14.89 17.97 -3.82
N ALA A 200 -14.25 19.13 -3.67
CA ALA A 200 -12.89 19.35 -4.11
C ALA A 200 -11.87 18.78 -3.09
N VAL A 201 -11.19 17.70 -3.46
CA VAL A 201 -10.15 17.06 -2.64
C VAL A 201 -8.77 17.51 -3.12
N THR A 202 -8.25 18.56 -2.50
CA THR A 202 -6.97 19.20 -2.90
C THR A 202 -5.85 18.97 -1.89
N ARG A 203 -6.18 18.75 -0.61
CA ARG A 203 -5.22 18.59 0.50
C ARG A 203 -5.09 17.12 0.93
N GLY A 204 -3.91 16.74 1.42
CA GLY A 204 -3.61 15.35 1.80
C GLY A 204 -3.56 14.37 0.62
N THR A 205 -3.69 14.86 -0.61
CA THR A 205 -3.70 14.03 -1.82
C THR A 205 -2.33 13.42 -2.06
N LYS A 206 -2.33 12.15 -2.48
CA LYS A 206 -1.08 11.45 -2.81
C LYS A 206 -0.43 12.12 -4.02
N GLY A 207 0.80 12.61 -3.84
CA GLY A 207 1.55 13.30 -4.90
C GLY A 207 1.05 14.72 -5.20
N GLY A 208 0.16 15.28 -4.37
CA GLY A 208 -0.39 16.63 -4.56
C GLY A 208 -1.33 16.75 -5.76
N ARG A 209 -1.91 15.64 -6.22
CA ARG A 209 -2.85 15.63 -7.35
C ARG A 209 -4.28 15.87 -6.84
N PRO A 210 -4.92 17.00 -7.20
CA PRO A 210 -6.31 17.23 -6.85
C PRO A 210 -7.25 16.28 -7.60
N ARG A 211 -8.41 16.02 -7.00
CA ARG A 211 -9.52 15.27 -7.60
C ARG A 211 -10.83 15.78 -7.03
N GLU A 212 -11.93 15.46 -7.71
CA GLU A 212 -13.27 15.79 -7.23
C GLU A 212 -14.08 14.51 -6.99
N VAL A 213 -15.07 14.60 -6.12
CA VAL A 213 -15.98 13.49 -5.77
C VAL A 213 -17.41 14.02 -5.69
N PRO A 214 -18.40 13.32 -6.24
CA PRO A 214 -19.80 13.69 -6.05
C PRO A 214 -20.20 13.73 -4.57
N ILE A 215 -20.89 14.80 -4.15
CA ILE A 215 -21.42 14.96 -2.79
C ILE A 215 -22.75 14.21 -2.64
N GLU A 216 -23.65 14.35 -3.62
CA GLU A 216 -24.98 13.73 -3.63
C GLU A 216 -25.75 14.01 -2.31
N ARG A 217 -26.40 13.01 -1.73
CA ARG A 217 -27.17 13.13 -0.47
C ARG A 217 -26.29 13.08 0.80
N LYS A 218 -24.96 13.15 0.65
CA LYS A 218 -23.99 12.91 1.75
C LYS A 218 -23.48 14.22 2.38
N ILE A 219 -24.09 15.37 2.05
CA ILE A 219 -23.71 16.70 2.55
C ILE A 219 -23.70 16.77 4.08
N VAL A 220 -24.62 16.07 4.75
CA VAL A 220 -24.71 16.02 6.22
C VAL A 220 -23.42 15.57 6.90
N ILE A 221 -22.63 14.71 6.25
CA ILE A 221 -21.33 14.25 6.75
C ILE A 221 -20.29 15.38 6.70
N LEU A 222 -20.38 16.26 5.71
CA LEU A 222 -19.53 17.45 5.58
C LEU A 222 -19.93 18.54 6.57
N GLU A 223 -21.22 18.65 6.91
CA GLU A 223 -21.71 19.53 7.98
C GLU A 223 -21.25 19.06 9.37
N GLU A 224 -21.27 17.74 9.64
CA GLU A 224 -20.63 17.15 10.83
C GLU A 224 -19.14 17.47 10.87
N ALA A 225 -18.43 17.32 9.74
CA ALA A 225 -17.01 17.63 9.65
C ALA A 225 -16.73 19.13 9.88
N ALA A 226 -17.60 20.01 9.37
CA ALA A 226 -17.51 21.46 9.53
C ALA A 226 -17.61 21.90 10.99
N ARG A 227 -18.41 21.21 11.81
CA ARG A 227 -18.52 21.46 13.26
C ARG A 227 -17.26 21.09 14.04
N LEU A 228 -16.42 20.22 13.49
CA LEU A 228 -15.19 19.72 14.11
C LEU A 228 -13.92 20.29 13.47
N ILE A 229 -14.00 21.40 12.74
CA ILE A 229 -12.80 21.99 12.14
C ILE A 229 -11.91 22.63 13.18
N ASN A 230 -10.62 22.64 12.87
CA ASN A 230 -9.63 23.45 13.53
C ASN A 230 -9.86 24.93 13.21
N GLY A 231 -10.09 25.77 14.22
CA GLY A 231 -10.33 27.20 14.01
C GLY A 231 -9.19 27.94 13.30
N VAL A 232 -7.94 27.47 13.41
CA VAL A 232 -6.77 28.12 12.78
C VAL A 232 -6.55 27.60 11.36
N THR A 233 -6.56 26.29 11.18
CA THR A 233 -6.21 25.70 9.87
C THR A 233 -7.42 25.41 8.99
N GLY A 234 -8.64 25.46 9.53
CA GLY A 234 -9.88 25.02 8.86
C GLY A 234 -9.94 23.51 8.57
N SER A 235 -8.91 22.74 8.92
CA SER A 235 -8.86 21.29 8.65
C SER A 235 -9.56 20.47 9.73
N THR A 236 -9.84 19.19 9.50
CA THR A 236 -10.41 18.31 10.55
C THR A 236 -9.37 17.72 11.50
N ILE A 237 -8.10 18.16 11.42
CA ILE A 237 -7.09 17.86 12.45
C ILE A 237 -7.41 18.70 13.69
N PRO A 238 -7.63 18.11 14.88
CA PRO A 238 -7.92 18.89 16.09
C PRO A 238 -6.90 19.98 16.39
N ALA A 239 -7.35 21.03 17.09
CA ALA A 239 -6.47 22.09 17.56
C ALA A 239 -5.31 21.54 18.41
N GLY A 240 -4.14 22.17 18.32
CA GLY A 240 -2.95 21.78 19.07
C GLY A 240 -2.28 20.47 18.63
N ARG A 241 -2.72 19.83 17.54
CA ARG A 241 -2.11 18.61 17.00
C ARG A 241 -1.45 18.86 15.65
N THR A 242 -0.21 18.37 15.51
CA THR A 242 0.42 18.23 14.20
C THR A 242 -0.19 17.05 13.43
N LEU A 243 -0.02 17.02 12.10
CA LEU A 243 -0.46 15.89 11.28
C LEU A 243 0.12 14.54 11.74
N LYS A 244 1.38 14.53 12.21
CA LYS A 244 2.01 13.31 12.73
C LYS A 244 1.35 12.86 14.02
N GLN A 245 1.25 13.75 15.02
CA GLN A 245 0.62 13.43 16.30
C GLN A 245 -0.84 12.99 16.13
N TRP A 246 -1.58 13.64 15.22
CA TRP A 246 -2.96 13.26 14.95
C TRP A 246 -3.07 11.90 14.27
N ARG A 247 -2.18 11.59 13.32
CA ARG A 247 -2.14 10.27 12.69
C ARG A 247 -1.87 9.16 13.71
N ASP A 248 -0.90 9.37 14.60
CA ASP A 248 -0.56 8.38 15.63
C ASP A 248 -1.75 8.15 16.57
N TRP A 249 -2.43 9.23 16.99
CA TRP A 249 -3.67 9.15 17.77
C TRP A 249 -4.80 8.43 17.03
N TYR A 250 -5.03 8.76 15.76
CA TYR A 250 -6.05 8.13 14.93
C TYR A 250 -5.85 6.60 14.86
N TYR A 251 -4.63 6.13 14.60
CA TYR A 251 -4.35 4.70 14.56
C TYR A 251 -4.42 4.05 15.95
N TYR A 252 -4.08 4.77 17.02
CA TYR A 252 -4.31 4.31 18.38
C TYR A 252 -5.81 4.09 18.66
N VAL A 253 -6.68 5.04 18.29
CA VAL A 253 -8.13 4.89 18.45
C VAL A 253 -8.65 3.69 17.63
N LEU A 254 -8.21 3.55 16.37
CA LEU A 254 -8.59 2.40 15.56
C LEU A 254 -8.16 1.07 16.20
N ALA A 255 -6.93 0.99 16.69
CA ALA A 255 -6.42 -0.20 17.38
C ALA A 255 -7.21 -0.51 18.65
N LYS A 256 -7.56 0.51 19.44
CA LYS A 256 -8.40 0.36 20.64
C LYS A 256 -9.78 -0.25 20.32
N HIS A 257 -10.36 0.08 19.17
CA HIS A 257 -11.64 -0.49 18.71
C HIS A 257 -11.48 -1.74 17.83
N GLY A 258 -10.27 -2.32 17.80
CA GLY A 258 -9.97 -3.53 17.06
C GLY A 258 -9.89 -3.37 15.54
N VAL A 259 -10.03 -2.15 14.99
CA VAL A 259 -9.99 -1.83 13.54
C VAL A 259 -8.57 -1.96 12.99
N THR A 260 -8.09 -3.20 12.99
CA THR A 260 -6.80 -3.68 12.51
C THR A 260 -7.01 -5.03 11.84
N LYS A 261 -6.07 -5.43 10.96
CA LYS A 261 -6.14 -6.74 10.30
C LYS A 261 -6.17 -7.90 11.31
N SER A 262 -5.44 -7.79 12.43
CA SER A 262 -5.40 -8.81 13.48
C SER A 262 -6.55 -8.74 14.47
N GLY A 263 -7.29 -7.63 14.53
CA GLY A 263 -8.46 -7.47 15.37
C GLY A 263 -9.71 -7.96 14.63
N ILE A 264 -10.53 -7.04 14.13
CA ILE A 264 -11.77 -7.35 13.41
C ILE A 264 -11.57 -7.58 11.90
N GLY A 265 -10.36 -7.94 11.47
CA GLY A 265 -10.05 -8.27 10.06
C GLY A 265 -9.94 -7.09 9.09
N VAL A 266 -10.38 -5.89 9.48
CA VAL A 266 -10.44 -4.70 8.59
C VAL A 266 -9.52 -3.56 9.03
N THR A 267 -9.26 -2.65 8.11
CA THR A 267 -8.61 -1.36 8.38
C THR A 267 -9.49 -0.23 7.87
N SER A 268 -9.28 1.01 8.30
CA SER A 268 -10.06 2.15 7.78
C SER A 268 -9.98 2.32 6.26
N HIS A 269 -8.89 1.86 5.63
CA HIS A 269 -8.77 1.88 4.18
C HIS A 269 -9.83 1.01 3.47
N GLY A 270 -10.38 0.00 4.16
CA GLY A 270 -11.49 -0.82 3.67
C GLY A 270 -12.75 -0.03 3.33
N LEU A 271 -13.03 1.06 4.05
CA LEU A 271 -14.17 1.95 3.73
C LEU A 271 -14.01 2.58 2.34
N ARG A 272 -12.78 2.93 1.97
CA ARG A 272 -12.47 3.44 0.63
C ARG A 272 -12.60 2.35 -0.44
N HIS A 273 -12.23 1.11 -0.13
CA HIS A 273 -12.48 -0.01 -1.04
C HIS A 273 -13.99 -0.14 -1.31
N GLU A 274 -14.78 -0.12 -0.25
CA GLU A 274 -16.23 -0.23 -0.32
C GLU A 274 -16.86 0.88 -1.16
N TYR A 275 -16.49 2.14 -0.91
CA TYR A 275 -16.96 3.28 -1.70
C TYR A 275 -16.67 3.10 -3.20
N LEU A 276 -15.44 2.70 -3.56
CA LEU A 276 -15.05 2.56 -4.97
C LEU A 276 -15.71 1.34 -5.63
N GLN A 277 -16.01 0.29 -4.88
CA GLN A 277 -16.77 -0.86 -5.35
C GLN A 277 -18.24 -0.48 -5.60
N ALA A 278 -18.85 0.28 -4.69
CA ALA A 278 -20.22 0.78 -4.84
C ALA A 278 -20.34 1.75 -6.03
N LEU A 279 -19.36 2.64 -6.21
CA LEU A 279 -19.31 3.53 -7.38
C LEU A 279 -19.23 2.73 -8.69
N TYR A 280 -18.44 1.65 -8.71
CA TYR A 280 -18.40 0.77 -9.87
C TYR A 280 -19.77 0.15 -10.13
N GLU A 281 -20.41 -0.41 -9.10
CA GLU A 281 -21.69 -1.11 -9.23
C GLU A 281 -22.82 -0.20 -9.69
N GLN A 282 -22.86 1.06 -9.22
CA GLN A 282 -23.82 2.06 -9.68
C GLN A 282 -23.73 2.35 -11.18
N VAL A 283 -22.53 2.22 -11.77
CA VAL A 283 -22.27 2.59 -13.17
C VAL A 283 -22.29 1.37 -14.09
N ALA A 284 -21.76 0.24 -13.60
CA ALA A 284 -21.70 -1.03 -14.32
C ALA A 284 -22.98 -1.86 -14.18
N GLU A 285 -23.89 -1.45 -13.29
CA GLU A 285 -25.15 -2.12 -12.94
C GLU A 285 -25.01 -3.56 -12.44
N VAL A 286 -23.78 -3.97 -12.13
CA VAL A 286 -23.43 -5.27 -11.55
C VAL A 286 -22.32 -5.10 -10.52
N PRO A 287 -22.21 -6.01 -9.52
CA PRO A 287 -21.16 -5.95 -8.52
C PRO A 287 -19.75 -5.96 -9.13
N ALA A 288 -18.81 -5.27 -8.45
CA ALA A 288 -17.41 -5.30 -8.83
C ALA A 288 -16.86 -6.74 -8.88
N PRO A 289 -15.91 -7.06 -9.80
CA PRO A 289 -15.39 -8.43 -9.94
C PRO A 289 -14.93 -9.05 -8.60
N ILE A 290 -14.29 -8.27 -7.73
CA ILE A 290 -13.83 -8.69 -6.40
C ILE A 290 -14.93 -9.25 -5.49
N LYS A 291 -16.21 -8.92 -5.74
CA LYS A 291 -17.37 -9.48 -5.04
C LYS A 291 -17.66 -10.92 -5.44
N GLY A 292 -17.01 -11.42 -6.50
CA GLY A 292 -17.17 -12.79 -6.96
C GLY A 292 -18.52 -13.08 -7.63
N SER A 293 -19.31 -12.07 -7.99
CA SER A 293 -20.56 -12.27 -8.73
C SER A 293 -20.29 -12.88 -10.12
N PRO A 294 -21.13 -13.83 -10.59
CA PRO A 294 -21.05 -14.33 -11.97
C PRO A 294 -21.52 -13.30 -13.00
N ALA A 295 -22.28 -12.28 -12.59
CA ALA A 295 -22.79 -11.25 -13.48
C ALA A 295 -21.66 -10.52 -14.22
N ARG A 296 -21.95 -10.13 -15.46
CA ARG A 296 -21.02 -9.40 -16.32
C ARG A 296 -21.71 -8.12 -16.81
N PRO A 297 -21.05 -6.96 -16.71
CA PRO A 297 -21.59 -5.73 -17.26
C PRO A 297 -21.49 -5.75 -18.78
N ASP A 298 -22.25 -4.86 -19.41
CA ASP A 298 -21.94 -4.42 -20.77
C ASP A 298 -20.48 -3.88 -20.84
N PRO A 299 -19.71 -4.18 -21.89
CA PRO A 299 -18.32 -3.72 -22.01
C PRO A 299 -18.13 -2.20 -21.92
N ALA A 300 -19.04 -1.40 -22.48
CA ALA A 300 -18.95 0.05 -22.42
C ALA A 300 -19.24 0.56 -20.99
N ALA A 301 -20.24 -0.01 -20.33
CA ALA A 301 -20.53 0.27 -18.92
C ALA A 301 -19.35 -0.13 -17.99
N HIS A 302 -18.68 -1.25 -18.27
CA HIS A 302 -17.48 -1.69 -17.54
C HIS A 302 -16.35 -0.67 -17.61
N GLU A 303 -16.04 -0.18 -18.82
CA GLU A 303 -14.96 0.77 -19.02
C GLU A 303 -15.31 2.16 -18.45
N ASP A 304 -16.56 2.62 -18.56
CA ASP A 304 -17.00 3.85 -17.89
C ASP A 304 -16.87 3.72 -16.37
N ALA A 305 -17.37 2.63 -15.77
CA ALA A 305 -17.27 2.39 -14.34
C ALA A 305 -15.80 2.39 -13.86
N LYS A 306 -14.90 1.74 -14.60
CA LYS A 306 -13.46 1.75 -14.29
C LYS A 306 -12.85 3.15 -14.40
N ARG A 307 -13.22 3.93 -15.43
CA ARG A 307 -12.78 5.32 -15.58
C ARG A 307 -13.21 6.16 -14.38
N ARG A 308 -14.50 6.12 -14.01
CA ARG A 308 -15.02 6.86 -12.85
C ARG A 308 -14.36 6.44 -11.55
N VAL A 309 -14.11 5.15 -11.34
CA VAL A 309 -13.35 4.64 -10.18
C VAL A 309 -11.92 5.16 -10.17
N VAL A 310 -11.24 5.24 -11.31
CA VAL A 310 -9.87 5.79 -11.39
C VAL A 310 -9.83 7.28 -11.07
N GLU A 311 -10.78 8.05 -11.60
CA GLU A 311 -10.93 9.48 -11.35
C GLU A 311 -11.26 9.75 -9.88
N ALA A 312 -12.29 9.08 -9.34
CA ALA A 312 -12.64 9.14 -7.93
C ALA A 312 -11.48 8.65 -7.05
N ALA A 313 -10.68 7.68 -7.50
CA ALA A 313 -9.51 7.24 -6.76
C ALA A 313 -8.33 8.25 -6.83
N GLY A 314 -8.35 9.21 -7.76
CA GLY A 314 -7.22 10.10 -8.05
C GLY A 314 -6.02 9.36 -8.65
N HIS A 315 -6.28 8.33 -9.46
CA HIS A 315 -5.26 7.54 -10.14
C HIS A 315 -5.04 8.04 -11.58
N SER A 316 -3.85 7.81 -12.14
CA SER A 316 -3.50 8.25 -13.50
C SER A 316 -3.71 7.20 -14.59
N ARG A 317 -3.95 5.94 -14.21
CA ARG A 317 -4.03 4.82 -15.16
C ARG A 317 -5.26 3.96 -14.84
N PRO A 318 -6.06 3.58 -15.85
CA PRO A 318 -7.23 2.72 -15.68
C PRO A 318 -6.94 1.42 -14.93
N SER A 319 -5.80 0.78 -15.20
CA SER A 319 -5.39 -0.48 -14.55
C SER A 319 -5.24 -0.39 -13.03
N LYS A 320 -5.13 0.82 -12.46
CA LYS A 320 -5.07 1.01 -11.00
C LYS A 320 -6.43 0.87 -10.33
N ALA A 321 -7.54 0.82 -11.07
CA ALA A 321 -8.85 0.44 -10.54
C ALA A 321 -8.84 -1.00 -10.00
N ASN A 322 -8.07 -1.90 -10.63
CA ASN A 322 -8.03 -3.33 -10.29
C ASN A 322 -7.49 -3.59 -8.87
N ALA A 323 -6.81 -2.63 -8.25
CA ALA A 323 -6.42 -2.70 -6.85
C ALA A 323 -7.62 -2.64 -5.88
N TYR A 324 -8.78 -2.15 -6.34
CA TYR A 324 -10.04 -2.11 -5.60
C TYR A 324 -11.08 -3.09 -6.17
N LEU A 325 -11.11 -3.24 -7.50
CA LEU A 325 -12.16 -3.98 -8.22
C LEU A 325 -11.78 -5.42 -8.59
N SER A 326 -10.49 -5.78 -8.58
CA SER A 326 -9.95 -6.99 -9.22
C SER A 326 -10.17 -7.02 -10.74
N THR A 327 -10.06 -8.21 -11.34
CA THR A 327 -10.52 -8.51 -12.70
C THR A 327 -11.36 -9.79 -12.68
N PHE A 328 -12.29 -9.92 -13.62
CA PHE A 328 -13.11 -11.12 -13.74
C PHE A 328 -12.27 -12.38 -13.97
N ALA A 329 -11.26 -12.30 -14.84
CA ALA A 329 -10.34 -13.41 -15.08
C ALA A 329 -9.61 -13.85 -13.81
N ARG A 330 -9.13 -12.90 -13.01
CA ARG A 330 -8.42 -13.21 -11.75
C ARG A 330 -9.35 -13.86 -10.73
N GLN A 331 -10.59 -13.40 -10.62
CA GLN A 331 -11.57 -13.96 -9.70
C GLN A 331 -12.02 -15.35 -10.12
N SER A 332 -12.17 -15.59 -11.43
CA SER A 332 -12.38 -16.94 -11.95
C SER A 332 -11.20 -17.86 -11.66
N GLU A 333 -9.96 -17.39 -11.81
CA GLU A 333 -8.74 -18.15 -11.50
C GLU A 333 -8.68 -18.53 -10.01
N LEU A 334 -8.97 -17.60 -9.11
CA LEU A 334 -8.94 -17.83 -7.66
C LEU A 334 -10.03 -18.81 -7.18
N LYS A 335 -11.14 -18.92 -7.91
CA LYS A 335 -12.23 -19.87 -7.61
C LYS A 335 -11.96 -21.27 -8.15
N LYS A 336 -10.96 -21.47 -9.02
CA LYS A 336 -10.63 -22.82 -9.50
C LYS A 336 -10.19 -23.65 -8.30
N PRO A 337 -10.81 -24.83 -8.04
CA PRO A 337 -10.35 -25.70 -6.97
C PRO A 337 -8.90 -26.09 -7.24
N LEU A 338 -8.11 -26.18 -6.16
CA LEU A 338 -6.79 -26.77 -6.27
C LEU A 338 -6.93 -28.23 -6.72
N PRO A 339 -6.02 -28.74 -7.57
CA PRO A 339 -5.99 -30.16 -7.92
C PRO A 339 -5.93 -31.02 -6.66
N SER A 340 -6.71 -32.08 -6.64
CA SER A 340 -6.65 -33.11 -5.61
C SER A 340 -5.29 -33.82 -5.62
N VAL A 341 -4.98 -34.52 -4.53
CA VAL A 341 -3.75 -35.35 -4.45
C VAL A 341 -3.74 -36.42 -5.55
N ALA A 342 -4.91 -36.99 -5.89
CA ALA A 342 -5.05 -37.97 -6.96
C ALA A 342 -4.73 -37.37 -8.33
N GLU A 343 -5.32 -36.21 -8.66
CA GLU A 343 -5.01 -35.49 -9.91
C GLU A 343 -3.54 -35.06 -9.97
N THR A 344 -2.96 -34.68 -8.82
CA THR A 344 -1.54 -34.31 -8.71
C THR A 344 -0.62 -35.50 -9.00
N LYS A 345 -0.95 -36.69 -8.48
CA LYS A 345 -0.21 -37.94 -8.75
C LYS A 345 -0.35 -38.36 -10.22
N ALA A 346 -1.57 -38.34 -10.76
CA ALA A 346 -1.83 -38.69 -12.16
C ALA A 346 -1.08 -37.76 -13.12
N ALA A 347 -1.06 -36.45 -12.86
CA ALA A 347 -0.29 -35.50 -13.67
C ALA A 347 1.22 -35.73 -13.55
N LEU A 348 1.71 -36.16 -12.39
CA LEU A 348 3.12 -36.49 -12.19
C LEU A 348 3.53 -37.76 -12.96
N GLU A 349 2.68 -38.78 -12.97
CA GLU A 349 2.86 -39.99 -13.76
C GLU A 349 2.85 -39.68 -15.26
N ALA A 350 1.86 -38.91 -15.74
CA ALA A 350 1.78 -38.46 -17.13
C ALA A 350 3.00 -37.61 -17.56
N ALA A 351 3.62 -36.89 -16.62
CA ALA A 351 4.83 -36.12 -16.84
C ALA A 351 6.13 -36.93 -16.63
N ALA A 352 6.07 -38.26 -16.50
CA ALA A 352 7.21 -39.14 -16.24
C ALA A 352 8.06 -38.69 -15.03
N GLY A 353 7.40 -38.24 -13.96
CA GLY A 353 8.06 -37.76 -12.74
C GLY A 353 8.57 -36.31 -12.82
N ASN A 354 8.44 -35.63 -13.97
CA ASN A 354 8.83 -34.24 -14.12
C ASN A 354 7.81 -33.30 -13.44
N LYS A 355 8.15 -32.88 -12.22
CA LYS A 355 7.32 -32.01 -11.36
C LYS A 355 7.01 -30.65 -11.98
N SER A 356 7.89 -30.11 -12.83
CA SER A 356 7.65 -28.84 -13.51
C SER A 356 6.59 -28.99 -14.60
N HIS A 357 6.66 -30.08 -15.38
CA HIS A 357 5.67 -30.39 -16.41
C HIS A 357 4.31 -30.73 -15.80
N ALA A 358 4.30 -31.52 -14.72
CA ALA A 358 3.08 -31.84 -13.97
C ALA A 358 2.40 -30.59 -13.40
N ALA A 359 3.18 -29.68 -12.80
CA ALA A 359 2.67 -28.42 -12.26
C ALA A 359 2.08 -27.53 -13.37
N ALA A 360 2.75 -27.45 -14.52
CA ALA A 360 2.29 -26.70 -15.68
C ALA A 360 0.98 -27.27 -16.26
N ALA A 361 0.86 -28.61 -16.37
CA ALA A 361 -0.35 -29.27 -16.84
C ALA A 361 -1.56 -29.02 -15.92
N LEU A 362 -1.32 -28.93 -14.62
CA LEU A 362 -2.33 -28.62 -13.61
C LEU A 362 -2.61 -27.13 -13.43
N GLY A 363 -1.85 -26.25 -14.10
CA GLY A 363 -1.98 -24.81 -13.94
C GLY A 363 -1.62 -24.29 -12.53
N ILE A 364 -0.77 -25.01 -11.78
CA ILE A 364 -0.33 -24.63 -10.44
C ILE A 364 1.17 -24.36 -10.40
N SER A 365 1.66 -23.70 -9.34
CA SER A 365 3.11 -23.56 -9.15
C SER A 365 3.76 -24.88 -8.74
N ARG A 366 5.04 -25.06 -9.08
CA ARG A 366 5.82 -26.25 -8.68
C ARG A 366 5.81 -26.45 -7.16
N GLN A 367 5.87 -25.37 -6.38
CA GLN A 367 5.80 -25.39 -4.92
C GLN A 367 4.40 -25.76 -4.40
N ALA A 368 3.33 -25.37 -5.08
CA ALA A 368 1.99 -25.84 -4.78
C ALA A 368 1.87 -27.35 -5.04
N LEU A 369 2.45 -27.85 -6.14
CA LEU A 369 2.52 -29.29 -6.42
C LEU A 369 3.27 -30.04 -5.31
N TYR A 370 4.42 -29.55 -4.86
CA TYR A 370 5.14 -30.16 -3.72
C TYR A 370 4.30 -30.18 -2.44
N ARG A 371 3.57 -29.11 -2.13
CA ARG A 371 2.68 -29.05 -0.96
C ARG A 371 1.52 -30.05 -1.06
N LEU A 372 0.93 -30.22 -2.24
CA LEU A 372 -0.13 -31.19 -2.48
C LEU A 372 0.39 -32.64 -2.36
N LEU A 373 1.59 -32.92 -2.88
CA LEU A 373 2.23 -34.24 -2.74
C LEU A 373 2.67 -34.57 -1.31
N ALA A 374 3.04 -33.56 -0.53
CA ALA A 374 3.43 -33.70 0.88
C ALA A 374 2.24 -33.73 1.84
N SER A 375 1.02 -33.44 1.36
CA SER A 375 -0.18 -33.50 2.19
C SER A 375 -0.56 -34.96 2.44
N PRO A 376 -0.79 -35.38 3.70
CA PRO A 376 -1.28 -36.72 3.98
C PRO A 376 -2.61 -36.93 3.26
N SER A 377 -2.79 -38.10 2.63
CA SER A 377 -4.08 -38.43 2.02
C SER A 377 -5.14 -38.40 3.12
N PRO A 378 -6.30 -37.74 2.93
CA PRO A 378 -7.36 -37.79 3.92
C PRO A 378 -7.70 -39.26 4.14
N SER A 379 -7.58 -39.71 5.39
CA SER A 379 -8.05 -41.02 5.84
C SER A 379 -9.49 -41.19 5.39
N GLN A 380 -9.75 -42.29 4.66
CA GLN A 380 -11.07 -42.69 4.18
C GLN A 380 -12.05 -42.90 5.33
#